data_AF-A0A1F4PS74-F1
#
_entry.id   AF-A0A1F4PS74-F1
#
_cell.length_a   1.000
_cell.length_b   1.000
_cell.length_c   1.000
_cell.angle_alpha   90.00
_cell.angle_beta   90.00
_cell.angle_gamma   90.00
#
_symmetry.space_group_name_H-M   'P 1'
#
loop_
_entity.id
_entity.type
_entity.pdbx_description
1 polymer ?
#
loop_
_entity_poly.entity_id
_entity_poly.type
_entity_poly.pdbx_seq_one_letter_code
_entity_poly.pdbx_strand_id
1 'polypeptide(L)'
;MNNKSLLFLIILLNVVMIFLLVHKQNKIINALYQLQQLQEEKEKLLEQKKELVLMDQKGQQLSSVQTFAKNNLAMVPIALKETQAVDLLLAT
;
A
#
# COMPACT_ATOMS: atom_id res chain seq x y z
N MET A 1 -53.49 2.26 35.96
CA MET A 1 -52.05 2.46 35.75
C MET A 1 -51.78 3.96 35.81
N ASN A 2 -50.91 4.45 36.71
CA ASN A 2 -50.70 5.89 36.88
C ASN A 2 -49.98 6.49 35.66
N ASN A 3 -50.44 7.63 35.15
CA ASN A 3 -49.86 8.32 33.97
C ASN A 3 -48.33 8.52 34.06
N LYS A 4 -47.80 8.71 35.27
CA LYS A 4 -46.36 8.82 35.53
C LYS A 4 -45.57 7.53 35.20
N SER A 5 -46.15 6.37 35.47
CA SER A 5 -45.54 5.06 35.16
C SER A 5 -45.55 4.78 33.66
N LEU A 6 -46.58 5.23 32.94
CA LEU A 6 -46.68 5.10 31.49
C LEU A 6 -45.63 5.98 30.78
N LEU A 7 -45.42 7.22 31.25
CA LEU A 7 -44.37 8.10 30.74
C LEU A 7 -42.96 7.53 30.96
N PHE A 8 -42.70 6.97 32.15
CA PHE A 8 -41.42 6.32 32.44
C PHE A 8 -41.14 5.14 31.52
N LEU A 9 -42.15 4.32 31.23
CA LEU A 9 -42.01 3.15 30.36
C LEU A 9 -41.71 3.55 28.90
N ILE A 10 -42.33 4.63 28.41
CA ILE A 10 -42.04 5.18 27.07
C ILE A 10 -40.61 5.70 27.00
N ILE A 11 -40.13 6.41 28.02
CA ILE A 11 -38.74 6.91 28.06
C ILE A 11 -37.76 5.74 28.07
N LEU A 12 -38.01 4.72 28.90
CA LEU A 12 -37.16 3.54 28.97
C LEU A 12 -37.07 2.82 27.62
N LEU A 13 -38.21 2.66 26.93
CA LEU A 13 -38.27 2.04 25.61
C LEU A 13 -37.45 2.83 24.57
N ASN A 14 -37.54 4.15 24.60
CA ASN A 14 -36.77 5.02 23.70
C ASN A 14 -35.26 4.91 23.96
N VAL A 15 -34.83 4.87 25.23
CA VAL A 15 -33.40 4.70 25.57
C VAL A 15 -32.87 3.37 25.04
N VAL A 16 -33.62 2.28 25.23
CA VAL A 16 -33.25 0.95 24.70
C VAL A 16 -33.16 0.99 23.17
N MET A 17 -34.12 1.64 22.50
CA MET A 17 -34.13 1.76 21.05
C MET A 17 -32.89 2.53 20.54
N ILE A 18 -32.56 3.66 21.17
CA ILE A 18 -31.37 4.46 20.83
C ILE A 18 -30.11 3.61 21.01
N PHE A 19 -29.99 2.89 22.11
CA PHE A 19 -28.83 2.03 22.37
C PHE A 19 -28.65 0.95 21.28
N LEU A 20 -29.74 0.29 20.87
CA LEU A 20 -29.70 -0.71 19.79
C LEU A 20 -29.30 -0.08 18.44
N LEU A 21 -29.81 1.11 18.13
CA LEU A 21 -29.44 1.84 16.91
C LEU A 21 -27.97 2.22 16.90
N VAL A 22 -27.45 2.78 18.01
CA VAL A 22 -26.03 3.13 18.16
C VAL A 22 -25.15 1.89 18.05
N HIS A 23 -25.54 0.77 18.67
CA HIS A 23 -24.78 -0.48 18.57
C HIS A 23 -24.70 -0.99 17.12
N LYS A 24 -25.80 -0.93 16.37
CA LYS A 24 -25.83 -1.31 14.95
C LYS A 24 -24.97 -0.37 14.11
N GLN A 25 -25.06 0.94 14.34
CA GLN A 25 -24.23 1.93 13.65
C GLN A 25 -22.74 1.71 13.91
N ASN A 26 -22.36 1.41 15.15
CA ASN A 26 -20.96 1.16 15.51
C ASN A 26 -20.37 -0.05 14.75
N LYS A 27 -21.14 -1.12 14.58
CA LYS A 27 -20.73 -2.27 13.76
C LYS A 27 -20.50 -1.91 12.29
N ILE A 28 -21.39 -1.07 11.73
CA ILE A 28 -21.28 -0.62 10.35
C ILE A 28 -20.04 0.26 10.17
N ILE A 29 -19.78 1.18 11.10
CA ILE A 29 -18.60 2.05 11.05
C ILE A 29 -17.31 1.22 11.08
N ASN A 30 -17.23 0.23 11.98
CA ASN A 30 -16.06 -0.65 12.03
C ASN A 30 -15.86 -1.45 10.73
N ALA A 31 -16.96 -1.95 10.14
CA ALA A 31 -16.89 -2.64 8.86
C ALA A 31 -16.43 -1.72 7.73
N LEU A 32 -16.92 -0.48 7.68
CA LEU A 32 -16.49 0.52 6.70
C LEU A 32 -15.01 0.88 6.87
N TYR A 33 -14.54 1.01 8.12
CA TYR A 33 -13.13 1.30 8.40
C TYR A 33 -12.20 0.18 7.93
N GLN A 34 -12.57 -1.08 8.18
CA GLN A 34 -11.82 -2.24 7.66
C GLN A 34 -11.81 -2.26 6.12
N LEU A 35 -12.94 -1.90 5.50
CA LEU A 35 -13.05 -1.85 4.05
C LEU A 35 -12.15 -0.75 3.45
N GLN A 36 -12.08 0.41 4.12
CA GLN A 36 -11.19 1.50 3.73
C GLN A 36 -9.71 1.10 3.85
N GLN A 37 -9.32 0.45 4.95
CA GLN A 37 -7.95 -0.07 5.12
C GLN A 37 -7.58 -1.07 4.01
N LEU A 38 -8.49 -2.00 3.69
CA LEU A 38 -8.29 -2.95 2.59
C LEU A 38 -8.17 -2.26 1.23
N GLN A 39 -8.90 -1.17 1.00
CA GLN A 39 -8.76 -0.39 -0.24
C GLN A 39 -7.39 0.32 -0.31
N GLU A 40 -6.94 0.93 0.78
CA GLU A 40 -5.61 1.57 0.84
C GLU A 40 -4.48 0.55 0.64
N GLU A 41 -4.57 -0.63 1.25
CA GLU A 41 -3.60 -1.71 1.03
C GLU A 41 -3.60 -2.19 -0.42
N LYS A 42 -4.78 -2.33 -1.04
CA LYS A 42 -4.90 -2.70 -2.44
C LYS A 42 -4.27 -1.66 -3.35
N GLU A 43 -4.44 -0.37 -3.07
CA GLU A 43 -3.84 0.71 -3.86
C GLU A 43 -2.32 0.71 -3.76
N LYS A 44 -1.76 0.54 -2.55
CA LYS A 44 -0.31 0.38 -2.34
C LYS A 44 0.25 -0.82 -3.09
N LEU A 45 -0.42 -1.97 -3.04
CA LEU A 45 -0.01 -3.16 -3.79
C LEU A 45 -0.08 -2.94 -5.31
N LEU A 46 -1.02 -2.13 -5.78
CA LEU A 46 -1.16 -1.80 -7.20
C LEU A 46 -0.03 -0.88 -7.66
N GLU A 47 0.38 0.09 -6.84
CA GLU A 47 1.58 0.92 -7.09
C GLU A 47 2.85 0.06 -7.13
N GLN A 48 3.05 -0.82 -6.13
CA GLN A 48 4.20 -1.74 -6.12
C GLN A 48 4.22 -2.65 -7.34
N LYS A 49 3.07 -3.19 -7.74
CA LYS A 49 2.96 -3.99 -8.96
C LYS A 49 3.34 -3.18 -10.20
N LYS A 50 2.91 -1.92 -10.29
CA LYS A 50 3.24 -1.03 -11.41
C LYS A 50 4.74 -0.75 -11.47
N GLU A 51 5.38 -0.52 -10.33
CA GLU A 51 6.83 -0.33 -10.24
C GLU A 51 7.59 -1.59 -10.70
N LEU A 52 7.17 -2.77 -10.21
CA LEU A 52 7.76 -4.05 -10.63
C LEU A 52 7.62 -4.31 -12.13
N VAL A 53 6.45 -4.02 -12.71
CA VAL A 53 6.24 -4.14 -14.17
C VAL A 53 7.17 -3.18 -14.92
N LEU A 54 7.39 -1.97 -14.41
CA LEU A 54 8.27 -0.99 -15.03
C LEU A 54 9.74 -1.42 -14.94
N MET A 55 10.16 -2.02 -13.82
CA MET A 55 11.48 -2.63 -13.67
C MET A 55 11.68 -3.81 -14.64
N ASP A 56 10.69 -4.68 -14.78
CA ASP A 56 10.73 -5.80 -15.73
C ASP A 56 10.86 -5.32 -17.18
N GLN A 57 10.05 -4.32 -17.57
CA GLN A 57 10.15 -3.70 -18.90
C GLN A 57 11.52 -3.07 -19.16
N LYS A 58 12.10 -2.37 -18.18
CA LYS A 58 13.46 -1.83 -18.28
C LYS A 58 14.50 -2.95 -18.41
N GLY A 59 14.34 -4.05 -17.67
CA GLY A 59 15.20 -5.22 -17.78
C GLY A 59 15.13 -5.85 -19.18
N GLN A 60 13.94 -6.00 -19.75
CA GLN A 60 13.75 -6.48 -21.11
C GLN A 60 14.38 -5.53 -22.14
N GLN A 61 14.24 -4.20 -21.97
CA GLN A 61 14.88 -3.21 -22.83
C GLN A 61 16.41 -3.30 -22.76
N LEU A 62 16.99 -3.36 -21.56
CA LEU A 62 18.42 -3.54 -21.36
C LEU A 62 18.92 -4.84 -22.00
N SER A 63 18.19 -5.94 -21.84
CA SER A 63 18.50 -7.21 -22.49
C SER A 63 18.48 -7.10 -24.02
N SER A 64 17.50 -6.39 -24.58
CA SER A 64 17.42 -6.16 -26.03
C SER A 64 18.59 -5.34 -26.57
N VAL A 65 19.00 -4.28 -25.84
CA VAL A 65 20.17 -3.45 -26.18
C VAL A 65 21.46 -4.25 -26.08
N GLN A 66 21.63 -5.05 -25.02
CA GLN A 66 22.79 -5.89 -24.83
C GLN A 66 22.91 -6.95 -25.94
N THR A 67 21.79 -7.54 -26.33
CA THR A 67 21.72 -8.51 -27.43
C THR A 67 22.07 -7.83 -28.76
N PHE A 68 21.56 -6.63 -29.01
CA PHE A 68 21.90 -5.85 -30.20
C PHE A 68 23.40 -5.50 -30.25
N ALA A 69 23.96 -5.02 -29.14
CA ALA A 69 25.37 -4.67 -29.04
C ALA A 69 26.28 -5.89 -29.23
N LYS A 70 25.89 -7.04 -28.67
CA LYS A 70 26.63 -8.30 -28.83
C LYS A 70 26.56 -8.84 -30.26
N ASN A 71 25.37 -8.84 -30.86
CA ASN A 71 25.14 -9.52 -32.14
C ASN A 71 25.47 -8.65 -33.36
N ASN A 72 25.26 -7.33 -33.30
CA ASN A 72 25.46 -6.43 -34.43
C ASN A 72 26.73 -5.57 -34.30
N LEU A 73 27.17 -5.27 -33.07
CA LEU A 73 28.33 -4.41 -32.82
C LEU A 73 29.54 -5.18 -32.26
N ALA A 74 29.41 -6.49 -32.06
CA ALA A 74 30.44 -7.36 -31.47
C ALA A 74 31.04 -6.82 -30.16
N MET A 75 30.29 -6.03 -29.39
CA MET A 75 30.77 -5.48 -28.11
C MET A 75 30.87 -6.59 -27.06
N VAL A 76 32.03 -6.65 -26.40
CA VAL A 76 32.29 -7.55 -25.27
C VAL A 76 32.33 -6.69 -23.99
N PRO A 77 31.65 -7.08 -22.90
CA PRO A 77 31.64 -6.30 -21.66
C PRO A 77 33.06 -6.21 -21.07
N ILE A 78 33.52 -4.98 -20.84
CA ILE A 78 34.83 -4.71 -20.23
C ILE A 78 34.65 -4.87 -18.72
N ALA A 79 35.34 -5.82 -18.11
CA ALA A 79 35.41 -5.93 -16.65
C ALA A 79 36.22 -4.74 -16.12
N LEU A 80 35.55 -3.78 -15.48
CA LEU A 80 36.23 -2.69 -14.77
C LEU A 80 37.01 -3.32 -13.61
N LYS A 81 38.34 -3.33 -13.74
CA LYS A 81 39.25 -3.75 -12.67
C LYS A 81 39.04 -2.80 -11.49
N GLU A 82 38.75 -3.33 -10.30
CA GLU A 82 38.56 -2.49 -9.10
C GLU A 82 39.78 -1.58 -8.91
N THR A 83 39.60 -0.29 -9.16
CA THR A 83 40.60 0.72 -8.89
C THR A 83 40.60 0.93 -7.38
N GLN A 84 41.61 0.38 -6.69
CA GLN A 84 41.90 0.76 -5.31
C GLN A 84 41.98 2.29 -5.24
N ALA A 85 41.12 2.87 -4.41
CA ALA A 85 40.98 4.30 -4.24
C ALA A 85 42.35 4.94 -3.93
N VAL A 86 42.79 5.81 -4.83
CA VAL A 86 43.88 6.77 -4.58
C VAL A 86 43.29 7.89 -3.73
N ASP A 87 42.97 7.60 -2.47
CA ASP A 87 42.55 8.59 -1.46
C ASP A 87 43.67 8.88 -0.44
N LEU A 88 44.88 8.36 -0.66
CA LEU A 88 46.00 8.47 0.29
C LEU A 88 47.03 9.56 -0.04
N LEU A 89 46.67 10.61 -0.79
CA LEU A 89 47.59 11.71 -1.15
C LEU A 89 47.05 13.12 -0.88
N LEU A 90 45.95 13.25 -0.12
CA LEU A 90 45.48 14.54 0.40
C LEU A 90 45.55 14.66 1.93
N ALA A 91 46.23 13.71 2.58
CA ALA A 91 46.44 13.71 4.03
C ALA A 91 47.90 13.43 4.39
N THR A 92 48.83 14.28 3.91
CA THR A 92 50.17 14.51 4.48
C THR A 92 50.57 15.95 4.22
#